data_AF-M7W731-F1
#
_entry.id   AF-M7W731-F1
#
_cell.length_a   1.000
_cell.length_b   1.000
_cell.length_c   1.000
_cell.angle_alpha   90.00
_cell.angle_beta   90.00
_cell.angle_gamma   90.00
#
_symmetry.space_group_name_H-M   'P 1'
#
loop_
_entity.id
_entity.type
_entity.pdbx_description
1 polymer ?
#
loop_
_entity_poly.entity_id
_entity_poly.type
_entity_poly.pdbx_seq_one_letter_code
_entity_poly.pdbx_strand_id
1 'polypeptide(L)'
;MNNPQFATLQRIVSQEPLHPTQNIPIEVKMEQSPMIVSTDLETLCRKKTLEDICEYLMDQDIECGLFNQLIQNEYINPDELSQNYKKKRTLKYALQIINGIDPNCPQVESLGKISECVIQLFQEDSKSEILKPLPSLIGLTGMITLFYQYVSKKVQTQAMWDWLDLLLPALSQLPYLKTSRSCSEEAIDILSETEIPDNLTNPEEFLMRITSIHQIIARYPVIATLEHIKTQLEKYHQSLNPSLVQQLIYQYYAEPK
;
A
#
# COMPACT_ATOMS: atom_id res chain seq x y z
N MET A 1 -14.90 44.20 -0.56
CA MET A 1 -15.99 43.58 -1.35
C MET A 1 -16.58 42.48 -0.49
N ASN A 2 -17.81 42.65 -0.04
CA ASN A 2 -18.43 41.87 1.04
C ASN A 2 -18.98 40.54 0.53
N ASN A 3 -18.54 39.45 1.14
CA ASN A 3 -18.99 38.09 0.88
C ASN A 3 -20.31 37.83 1.67
N PRO A 4 -21.44 37.49 1.01
CA PRO A 4 -22.75 37.41 1.65
C PRO A 4 -22.94 36.25 2.65
N GLN A 5 -21.93 35.41 2.87
CA GLN A 5 -22.02 34.30 3.83
C GLN A 5 -21.71 34.68 5.29
N PHE A 6 -21.18 35.88 5.56
CA PHE A 6 -20.85 36.33 6.93
C PHE A 6 -21.94 37.16 7.64
N ALA A 7 -23.01 37.56 6.95
CA ALA A 7 -24.08 38.38 7.53
C ALA A 7 -25.10 37.60 8.39
N THR A 8 -25.11 36.27 8.28
CA THR A 8 -26.13 35.42 8.93
C THR A 8 -25.77 35.07 10.39
N LEU A 9 -24.50 35.20 10.79
CA LEU A 9 -24.05 34.78 12.13
C LEU A 9 -23.93 35.91 13.16
N GLN A 10 -24.11 37.18 12.79
CA GLN A 10 -24.07 38.31 13.72
C GLN A 10 -25.45 38.82 14.19
N ARG A 11 -26.55 38.24 13.72
CA ARG A 11 -27.91 38.67 14.11
C ARG A 11 -28.49 38.01 15.37
N ILE A 12 -27.79 37.06 15.98
CA ILE A 12 -28.30 36.34 17.16
C ILE A 12 -27.81 36.95 18.48
N VAL A 13 -26.86 37.89 18.46
CA VAL A 13 -26.26 38.44 19.68
C VAL A 13 -26.31 39.96 19.69
N SER A 14 -27.50 40.54 19.64
CA SER A 14 -27.71 41.97 19.95
C SER A 14 -29.20 42.28 20.05
N GLN A 15 -29.86 41.95 21.16
CA GLN A 15 -31.04 42.68 21.60
C GLN A 15 -31.01 42.81 23.13
N GLU A 16 -30.80 44.05 23.59
CA GLU A 16 -31.03 44.50 24.96
C GLU A 16 -32.51 44.33 25.36
N PRO A 17 -32.81 44.19 26.66
CA PRO A 17 -34.16 43.90 27.13
C PRO A 17 -35.04 45.16 27.16
N LEU A 18 -36.16 45.13 26.45
CA LEU A 18 -37.28 46.05 26.69
C LEU A 18 -38.20 45.44 27.77
N HIS A 19 -38.30 46.10 28.92
CA HIS A 19 -39.33 45.87 29.94
C HIS A 19 -40.71 46.45 29.49
N PRO A 20 -41.81 46.22 30.22
CA PRO A 20 -42.53 44.97 30.37
C PRO A 20 -44.00 45.15 29.93
N THR A 21 -44.61 44.20 29.23
CA THR A 21 -46.07 44.24 29.05
C THR A 21 -46.69 42.85 28.99
N GLN A 22 -47.47 42.59 30.04
CA GLN A 22 -48.68 41.75 30.10
C GLN A 22 -48.52 40.24 29.87
N ASN A 23 -48.66 39.52 31.00
CA ASN A 23 -48.89 38.09 31.09
C ASN A 23 -50.08 37.65 30.24
N ILE A 24 -49.80 36.99 29.12
CA ILE A 24 -50.71 36.04 28.49
C ILE A 24 -50.16 34.65 28.84
N PRO A 25 -50.94 33.75 29.48
CA PRO A 25 -50.48 32.38 29.66
C PRO A 25 -50.56 31.69 28.30
N ILE A 26 -49.43 31.63 27.61
CA ILE A 26 -49.26 30.74 26.46
C ILE A 26 -48.87 29.38 27.05
N GLU A 27 -49.82 28.44 27.07
CA GLU A 27 -49.49 27.03 27.19
C GLU A 27 -48.63 26.64 25.98
N VAL A 28 -47.31 26.66 26.17
CA VAL A 28 -46.38 26.05 25.23
C VAL A 28 -46.52 24.55 25.38
N LYS A 29 -47.41 23.95 24.59
CA LYS A 29 -47.24 22.54 24.24
C LYS A 29 -45.92 22.46 23.47
N MET A 30 -44.88 21.99 24.14
CA MET A 30 -43.66 21.53 23.48
C MET A 30 -44.03 20.30 22.67
N GLU A 31 -44.57 20.48 21.47
CA GLU A 31 -44.36 19.50 20.42
C GLU A 31 -42.86 19.53 20.12
N GLN A 32 -42.14 18.64 20.80
CA GLN A 32 -40.82 18.22 20.36
C GLN A 32 -41.00 17.62 18.97
N SER A 33 -40.92 18.46 17.94
CA SER A 33 -40.61 17.99 16.60
C SER A 33 -39.31 17.20 16.73
N PRO A 34 -39.29 15.89 16.46
CA PRO A 34 -38.05 15.15 16.48
C PRO A 34 -37.16 15.79 15.43
N MET A 35 -36.04 16.34 15.87
CA MET A 35 -34.97 16.76 14.98
C MET A 35 -34.45 15.46 14.37
N ILE A 36 -34.94 15.10 13.18
CA ILE A 36 -34.34 14.05 12.36
C ILE A 36 -33.06 14.67 11.77
N VAL A 37 -32.07 14.91 12.62
CA VAL A 37 -30.68 15.05 12.16
C VAL A 37 -30.29 13.64 11.81
N SER A 38 -30.10 13.38 10.51
CA SER A 38 -29.77 12.07 9.99
C SER A 38 -28.56 11.51 10.75
N THR A 39 -28.79 10.54 11.62
CA THR A 39 -27.77 9.75 12.32
C THR A 39 -26.70 9.23 11.37
N ASP A 40 -27.05 9.08 10.10
CA ASP A 40 -26.19 8.61 9.02
C ASP A 40 -25.10 9.61 8.65
N LEU A 41 -25.41 10.92 8.58
CA LEU A 41 -24.43 11.95 8.19
C LEU A 41 -23.39 12.20 9.29
N GLU A 42 -23.82 12.25 10.55
CA GLU A 42 -22.91 12.46 11.68
C GLU A 42 -21.98 11.24 11.88
N THR A 43 -22.53 10.04 11.71
CA THR A 43 -21.75 8.79 11.73
C THR A 43 -20.76 8.73 10.56
N LEU A 44 -21.18 9.11 9.35
CA LEU A 44 -20.32 9.18 8.17
C LEU A 44 -19.18 10.19 8.37
N CYS A 45 -19.47 11.38 8.91
CA CYS A 45 -18.46 12.38 9.22
C CYS A 45 -17.43 11.88 10.24
N ARG A 46 -17.87 11.22 11.31
CA ARG A 46 -16.97 10.63 12.33
C ARG A 46 -16.06 9.54 11.73
N LYS A 47 -16.62 8.65 10.90
CA LYS A 47 -15.85 7.61 10.19
C LYS A 47 -14.75 8.22 9.32
N LYS A 48 -15.10 9.22 8.52
CA LYS A 48 -14.15 9.92 7.64
C LYS A 48 -13.04 10.61 8.44
N THR A 49 -13.38 11.30 9.53
CA THR A 49 -12.38 11.93 10.40
C THR A 49 -11.41 10.91 11.01
N LEU A 50 -11.90 9.73 11.41
CA LEU A 50 -11.03 8.68 11.93
C LEU A 50 -10.10 8.12 10.84
N GLU A 51 -10.60 7.93 9.62
CA GLU A 51 -9.76 7.55 8.47
C GLU A 51 -8.67 8.60 8.20
N ASP A 52 -9.03 9.88 8.15
CA ASP A 52 -8.09 10.99 7.92
C ASP A 52 -6.99 11.05 9.01
N ILE A 53 -7.35 10.77 10.27
CA ILE A 53 -6.39 10.66 11.38
C ILE A 53 -5.47 9.45 11.20
N CYS A 54 -6.01 8.28 10.84
CA CYS A 54 -5.19 7.10 10.58
C CYS A 54 -4.25 7.32 9.40
N GLU A 55 -4.71 7.99 8.35
CA GLU A 55 -3.88 8.36 7.20
C GLU A 55 -2.72 9.27 7.62
N TYR A 56 -3.00 10.27 8.45
CA TYR A 56 -1.98 11.16 9.01
C TYR A 56 -0.94 10.41 9.84
N LEU A 57 -1.37 9.52 10.72
CA LEU A 57 -0.43 8.72 11.53
C LEU A 57 0.45 7.83 10.64
N MET A 58 -0.09 7.31 9.53
CA MET A 58 0.72 6.60 8.54
C MET A 58 1.74 7.52 7.86
N ASP A 59 1.33 8.71 7.42
CA ASP A 59 2.22 9.69 6.76
C ASP A 59 3.38 10.14 7.65
N GLN A 60 3.16 10.15 8.97
CA GLN A 60 4.18 10.51 9.96
C GLN A 60 5.01 9.31 10.44
N ASP A 61 4.85 8.13 9.82
CA ASP A 61 5.47 6.87 10.23
C ASP A 61 5.25 6.49 11.70
N ILE A 62 4.13 6.96 12.28
CA ILE A 62 3.76 6.65 13.66
C ILE A 62 3.11 5.26 13.68
N GLU A 63 3.72 4.34 14.42
CA GLU A 63 3.13 3.03 14.66
C GLU A 63 1.89 3.17 15.54
N CYS A 64 0.73 2.80 15.01
CA CYS A 64 -0.53 2.95 15.72
C CYS A 64 -1.45 1.75 15.48
N GLY A 65 -1.73 1.00 16.54
CA GLY A 65 -2.72 -0.09 16.52
C GLY A 65 -4.17 0.39 16.41
N LEU A 66 -4.41 1.70 16.51
CA LEU A 66 -5.74 2.32 16.47
C LEU A 66 -6.54 1.84 15.27
N PHE A 67 -5.93 1.78 14.09
CA PHE A 67 -6.66 1.37 12.89
C PHE A 67 -7.15 -0.08 12.95
N ASN A 68 -6.29 -1.01 13.40
CA ASN A 68 -6.68 -2.41 13.57
C ASN A 68 -7.79 -2.55 14.63
N GLN A 69 -7.72 -1.75 15.69
CA GLN A 69 -8.78 -1.68 16.70
C GLN A 69 -10.09 -1.13 16.11
N LEU A 70 -10.04 -0.12 15.24
CA LEU A 70 -11.23 0.43 14.60
C LEU A 70 -11.92 -0.57 13.67
N ILE A 71 -11.15 -1.40 12.94
CA ILE A 71 -11.71 -2.50 12.14
C ILE A 71 -12.29 -3.59 13.05
N GLN A 72 -11.54 -4.04 14.06
CA GLN A 72 -11.96 -5.12 14.96
C GLN A 72 -13.25 -4.80 15.72
N ASN A 73 -13.48 -3.53 16.02
CA ASN A 73 -14.69 -3.04 16.67
C ASN A 73 -15.77 -2.58 15.66
N GLU A 74 -15.62 -2.90 14.37
CA GLU A 74 -16.58 -2.61 13.30
C GLU A 74 -16.90 -1.11 13.11
N TYR A 75 -16.04 -0.21 13.61
CA TYR A 75 -16.18 1.24 13.41
C TYR A 75 -15.86 1.66 11.98
N ILE A 76 -14.98 0.91 11.31
CA ILE A 76 -14.56 1.14 9.92
C ILE A 76 -14.72 -0.17 9.15
N ASN A 77 -15.45 -0.11 8.03
CA ASN A 77 -15.50 -1.20 7.08
C ASN A 77 -14.30 -1.08 6.12
N PRO A 78 -13.42 -2.09 6.00
CA PRO A 78 -12.28 -2.06 5.08
C PRO A 78 -12.66 -1.79 3.62
N ASP A 79 -13.85 -2.22 3.19
CA ASP A 79 -14.32 -2.04 1.83
C ASP A 79 -14.65 -0.58 1.52
N GLU A 80 -15.09 0.18 2.54
CA GLU A 80 -15.48 1.60 2.44
C GLU A 80 -14.30 2.57 2.47
N LEU A 81 -13.08 2.10 2.74
CA LEU A 81 -11.89 2.94 2.82
C LEU A 81 -11.56 3.62 1.49
N SER A 82 -11.02 4.84 1.56
CA SER A 82 -10.55 5.54 0.39
C SER A 82 -9.40 4.78 -0.30
N GLN A 83 -9.34 4.92 -1.62
CA GLN A 83 -8.27 4.32 -2.41
C GLN A 83 -6.89 4.87 -2.03
N ASN A 84 -6.80 6.13 -1.58
CA ASN A 84 -5.52 6.70 -1.14
C ASN A 84 -5.02 6.01 0.13
N TYR A 85 -5.92 5.79 1.10
CA TYR A 85 -5.61 5.07 2.32
C TYR A 85 -5.18 3.63 2.04
N LYS A 86 -5.94 2.90 1.20
CA LYS A 86 -5.62 1.51 0.80
C LYS A 86 -4.21 1.44 0.20
N LYS A 87 -3.88 2.33 -0.75
CA LYS A 87 -2.53 2.41 -1.34
C LYS A 87 -1.44 2.67 -0.30
N LYS A 88 -1.61 3.68 0.57
CA LYS A 88 -0.62 3.99 1.62
C LYS A 88 -0.38 2.80 2.54
N ARG A 89 -1.45 2.10 2.93
CA ARG A 89 -1.35 0.91 3.77
C ARG A 89 -0.62 -0.24 3.06
N THR A 90 -0.99 -0.55 1.82
CA THR A 90 -0.33 -1.60 1.02
C THR A 90 1.15 -1.28 0.82
N LEU A 91 1.48 -0.02 0.54
CA LEU A 91 2.86 0.44 0.39
C LEU A 91 3.66 0.35 1.69
N LYS A 92 3.08 0.79 2.82
CA LYS A 92 3.72 0.67 4.14
C LYS A 92 4.01 -0.79 4.48
N TYR A 93 3.08 -1.70 4.19
CA TYR A 93 3.29 -3.13 4.37
C TYR A 93 4.41 -3.67 3.47
N ALA A 94 4.44 -3.32 2.19
CA ALA A 94 5.52 -3.70 1.28
C ALA A 94 6.90 -3.19 1.75
N LEU A 95 6.97 -1.93 2.21
CA LEU A 95 8.17 -1.32 2.76
C LEU A 95 8.65 -2.02 4.04
N GLN A 96 7.73 -2.40 4.93
CA GLN A 96 8.07 -3.17 6.13
C GLN A 96 8.68 -4.53 5.77
N ILE A 97 8.11 -5.25 4.80
CA ILE A 97 8.64 -6.55 4.38
C ILE A 97 10.02 -6.38 3.75
N ILE A 98 10.19 -5.49 2.77
CA ILE A 98 11.47 -5.36 2.06
C ILE A 98 12.60 -4.89 2.98
N ASN A 99 12.30 -4.07 3.99
CA ASN A 99 13.25 -3.66 5.01
C ASN A 99 13.66 -4.79 5.97
N GLY A 100 12.85 -5.84 6.08
CA GLY A 100 13.14 -7.03 6.89
C GLY A 100 13.86 -8.15 6.13
N ILE A 101 14.09 -8.01 4.82
CA ILE A 101 14.78 -9.03 4.02
C ILE A 101 16.29 -8.95 4.26
N ASP A 102 16.91 -10.08 4.62
CA ASP A 102 18.37 -10.23 4.52
C ASP A 102 18.75 -10.35 3.03
N PRO A 103 19.50 -9.38 2.47
CA PRO A 103 19.83 -9.38 1.05
C PRO A 103 20.77 -10.53 0.64
N ASN A 104 21.47 -11.16 1.59
CA ASN A 104 22.35 -12.30 1.31
C ASN A 104 21.59 -13.63 1.31
N CYS A 105 20.41 -13.67 1.92
CA CYS A 105 19.59 -14.86 2.03
C CYS A 105 18.10 -14.49 1.97
N PRO A 106 17.62 -13.96 0.83
CA PRO A 106 16.24 -13.56 0.70
C PRO A 106 15.30 -14.77 0.80
N GLN A 107 14.17 -14.56 1.47
CA GLN A 107 13.10 -15.56 1.56
C GLN A 107 12.12 -15.36 0.41
N VAL A 108 11.79 -16.45 -0.29
CA VAL A 108 10.91 -16.42 -1.46
C VAL A 108 9.50 -16.00 -1.05
N GLU A 109 9.06 -16.41 0.14
CA GLU A 109 7.78 -16.03 0.73
C GLU A 109 7.64 -14.53 0.92
N SER A 110 8.70 -13.87 1.38
CA SER A 110 8.73 -12.42 1.55
C SER A 110 8.66 -11.71 0.20
N LEU A 111 9.37 -12.23 -0.82
CA LEU A 111 9.32 -11.69 -2.19
C LEU A 111 7.95 -11.88 -2.84
N GLY A 112 7.29 -13.03 -2.60
CA GLY A 112 5.90 -13.27 -3.04
C GLY A 112 4.94 -12.21 -2.50
N LYS A 113 4.99 -11.96 -1.18
CA LYS A 113 4.16 -10.92 -0.53
C LYS A 113 4.42 -9.52 -1.09
N ILE A 114 5.68 -9.17 -1.34
CA ILE A 114 6.01 -7.88 -1.95
C ILE A 114 5.46 -7.82 -3.38
N SER A 115 5.58 -8.90 -4.16
CA SER A 115 5.04 -8.96 -5.53
C SER A 115 3.54 -8.70 -5.55
N GLU A 116 2.78 -9.39 -4.70
CA GLU A 116 1.33 -9.18 -4.53
C GLU A 116 1.00 -7.71 -4.22
N CYS A 117 1.70 -7.12 -3.25
CA CYS A 117 1.50 -5.71 -2.86
C CYS A 117 1.76 -4.76 -4.03
N VAL A 118 2.87 -4.94 -4.74
CA VAL A 118 3.27 -4.06 -5.83
C VAL A 118 2.36 -4.21 -7.05
N ILE A 119 1.89 -5.42 -7.34
CA ILE A 119 0.89 -5.66 -8.37
C ILE A 119 -0.42 -4.96 -8.00
N GLN A 120 -0.88 -5.09 -6.75
CA GLN A 120 -2.07 -4.39 -6.28
C GLN A 120 -1.92 -2.87 -6.42
N LEU A 121 -0.80 -2.30 -5.97
CA LEU A 121 -0.51 -0.87 -6.10
C LEU A 121 -0.52 -0.43 -7.57
N PHE A 122 0.06 -1.24 -8.47
CA PHE A 122 0.06 -0.94 -9.90
C PHE A 122 -1.34 -1.03 -10.52
N GLN A 123 -2.19 -1.98 -10.09
CA GLN A 123 -3.58 -2.05 -10.55
C GLN A 123 -4.39 -0.84 -10.09
N GLU A 124 -4.12 -0.33 -8.89
CA GLU A 124 -4.74 0.87 -8.33
C GLU A 124 -4.16 2.18 -8.93
N ASP A 125 -2.97 2.13 -9.52
CA ASP A 125 -2.25 3.26 -10.14
C ASP A 125 -1.48 2.85 -11.41
N SER A 126 -2.23 2.41 -12.43
CA SER A 126 -1.68 1.76 -13.63
C SER A 126 -0.85 2.68 -14.54
N LYS A 127 -0.82 3.98 -14.24
CA LYS A 127 -0.03 4.99 -14.95
C LYS A 127 1.29 5.31 -14.25
N SER A 128 1.54 4.73 -13.07
CA SER A 128 2.78 4.94 -12.33
C SER A 128 3.96 4.25 -13.02
N GLU A 129 4.82 5.06 -13.65
CA GLU A 129 6.07 4.57 -14.24
C GLU A 129 7.07 4.12 -13.16
N ILE A 130 6.91 4.55 -11.91
CA ILE A 130 7.72 4.08 -10.77
C ILE A 130 7.38 2.62 -10.44
N LEU A 131 6.09 2.27 -10.45
CA LEU A 131 5.62 0.93 -10.07
C LEU A 131 5.75 -0.09 -11.20
N LYS A 132 5.55 0.34 -12.44
CA LYS A 132 5.53 -0.53 -13.63
C LYS A 132 6.69 -1.55 -13.73
N PRO A 133 7.98 -1.21 -13.50
CA PRO A 133 9.06 -2.19 -13.60
C PRO A 133 9.15 -3.14 -12.40
N LEU A 134 8.57 -2.77 -11.24
CA LEU A 134 8.84 -3.44 -9.97
C LEU A 134 8.38 -4.90 -9.92
N PRO A 135 7.18 -5.29 -10.38
CA PRO A 135 6.77 -6.70 -10.35
C PRO A 135 7.74 -7.61 -11.10
N SER A 136 8.29 -7.14 -12.22
CA SER A 136 9.31 -7.88 -12.97
C SER A 136 10.60 -8.05 -12.17
N LEU A 137 11.08 -7.00 -11.50
CA LEU A 137 12.34 -7.05 -10.74
C LEU A 137 12.22 -7.95 -9.52
N ILE A 138 11.10 -7.85 -8.79
CA ILE A 138 10.78 -8.69 -7.65
C ILE A 138 10.68 -10.16 -8.10
N GLY A 139 9.94 -10.40 -9.19
CA GLY A 139 9.75 -11.74 -9.71
C GLY A 139 11.06 -12.40 -10.12
N LEU A 140 11.92 -11.71 -10.88
CA LEU A 140 13.23 -12.23 -11.27
C LEU A 140 14.15 -12.48 -10.08
N THR A 141 14.12 -11.60 -9.07
CA THR A 141 14.89 -11.78 -7.83
C THR A 141 14.40 -13.01 -7.06
N GLY A 142 13.08 -13.23 -7.02
CA GLY A 142 12.48 -14.43 -6.44
C GLY A 142 12.87 -15.70 -7.21
N MET A 143 12.88 -15.66 -8.53
CA MET A 143 13.30 -16.80 -9.36
C MET A 143 14.77 -17.13 -9.19
N ILE A 144 15.67 -16.13 -9.16
CA ILE A 144 17.09 -16.33 -8.84
C ILE A 144 17.23 -17.02 -7.48
N THR A 145 16.53 -16.52 -6.47
CA THR A 145 16.53 -17.10 -5.12
C THR A 145 16.08 -18.57 -5.14
N LEU A 146 15.04 -18.90 -5.92
CA LEU A 146 14.57 -20.26 -6.08
C LEU A 146 15.58 -21.16 -6.81
N PHE A 147 16.28 -20.66 -7.82
CA PHE A 147 17.33 -21.45 -8.49
C PHE A 147 18.44 -21.83 -7.52
N TYR A 148 18.86 -20.89 -6.66
CA TYR A 148 19.80 -21.18 -5.58
C TYR A 148 19.27 -22.23 -4.61
N GLN A 149 18.00 -22.13 -4.21
CA GLN A 149 17.37 -23.08 -3.31
C GLN A 149 17.17 -24.47 -3.96
N TYR A 150 16.82 -24.53 -5.24
CA TYR A 150 16.71 -25.78 -6.01
C TYR A 150 18.03 -26.53 -5.99
N VAL A 151 19.11 -25.85 -6.32
CA VAL A 151 20.45 -26.44 -6.40
C VAL A 151 21.02 -26.79 -5.02
N SER A 152 20.78 -25.95 -4.00
CA SER A 152 21.38 -26.12 -2.66
C SER A 152 20.55 -27.00 -1.72
N LYS A 153 19.22 -26.98 -1.85
CA LYS A 153 18.27 -27.65 -0.94
C LYS A 153 17.44 -28.72 -1.64
N LYS A 154 17.66 -28.97 -2.94
CA LYS A 154 16.92 -29.95 -3.76
C LYS A 154 15.40 -29.73 -3.68
N VAL A 155 14.96 -28.47 -3.77
CA VAL A 155 13.54 -28.11 -3.88
C VAL A 155 12.94 -28.83 -5.10
N GLN A 156 11.67 -29.22 -5.02
CA GLN A 156 11.01 -29.91 -6.14
C GLN A 156 10.76 -28.96 -7.31
N THR A 157 10.87 -29.45 -8.54
CA THR A 157 10.59 -28.67 -9.76
C THR A 157 9.19 -28.06 -9.75
N GLN A 158 8.18 -28.81 -9.29
CA GLN A 158 6.81 -28.29 -9.17
C GLN A 158 6.73 -27.05 -8.29
N ALA A 159 7.48 -27.00 -7.18
CA ALA A 159 7.50 -25.84 -6.32
C ALA A 159 8.10 -24.59 -7.01
N MET A 160 9.05 -24.75 -7.95
CA MET A 160 9.54 -23.61 -8.75
C MET A 160 8.45 -23.06 -9.66
N TRP A 161 7.61 -23.93 -10.24
CA TRP A 161 6.47 -23.52 -11.07
C TRP A 161 5.40 -22.82 -10.25
N ASP A 162 5.04 -23.37 -9.09
CA ASP A 162 4.05 -22.78 -8.19
C ASP A 162 4.49 -21.36 -7.75
N TRP A 163 5.77 -21.21 -7.43
CA TRP A 163 6.32 -19.89 -7.08
C TRP A 163 6.44 -18.95 -8.27
N LEU A 164 6.74 -19.45 -9.48
CA LEU A 164 6.75 -18.62 -10.69
C LEU A 164 5.39 -17.96 -10.90
N ASP A 165 4.31 -18.69 -10.69
CA ASP A 165 2.95 -18.17 -10.85
C ASP A 165 2.59 -17.09 -9.83
N LEU A 166 3.15 -17.15 -8.62
CA LEU A 166 3.00 -16.11 -7.60
C LEU A 166 3.89 -14.89 -7.89
N LEU A 167 5.14 -15.11 -8.29
CA LEU A 167 6.15 -14.07 -8.47
C LEU A 167 5.97 -13.30 -9.78
N LEU A 168 5.65 -14.01 -10.87
CA LEU A 168 5.50 -13.49 -12.22
C LEU A 168 4.18 -14.04 -12.81
N PRO A 169 3.01 -13.52 -12.41
CA PRO A 169 1.72 -14.10 -12.76
C PRO A 169 1.44 -14.09 -14.27
N ALA A 170 0.43 -14.87 -14.66
CA ALA A 170 0.06 -15.10 -16.05
C ALA A 170 -0.14 -13.81 -16.85
N LEU A 171 0.24 -13.85 -18.13
CA LEU A 171 0.26 -12.69 -19.03
C LEU A 171 -1.11 -12.08 -19.29
N SER A 172 -2.18 -12.86 -19.08
CA SER A 172 -3.55 -12.37 -19.14
C SER A 172 -3.83 -11.30 -18.08
N GLN A 173 -3.06 -11.28 -16.99
CA GLN A 173 -3.20 -10.29 -15.91
C GLN A 173 -2.28 -9.10 -16.13
N LEU A 174 -1.01 -9.34 -16.50
CA LEU A 174 0.01 -8.31 -16.65
C LEU A 174 0.89 -8.58 -17.90
N PRO A 175 0.47 -8.15 -19.10
CA PRO A 175 1.15 -8.49 -20.35
C PRO A 175 2.62 -8.05 -20.42
N TYR A 176 2.99 -6.99 -19.70
CA TYR A 176 4.34 -6.47 -19.67
C TYR A 176 5.34 -7.36 -18.91
N LEU A 177 4.87 -8.37 -18.17
CA LEU A 177 5.72 -9.37 -17.52
C LEU A 177 6.19 -10.47 -18.46
N LYS A 178 5.71 -10.49 -19.72
CA LYS A 178 5.98 -11.54 -20.70
C LYS A 178 7.45 -11.93 -20.79
N THR A 179 8.33 -10.96 -20.98
CA THR A 179 9.75 -11.23 -21.15
C THR A 179 10.35 -11.91 -19.92
N SER A 180 10.08 -11.37 -18.74
CA SER A 180 10.65 -11.86 -17.49
C SER A 180 10.11 -13.23 -17.11
N ARG A 181 8.82 -13.46 -17.37
CA ARG A 181 8.20 -14.77 -17.19
C ARG A 181 8.82 -15.78 -18.14
N SER A 182 8.85 -15.53 -19.45
CA SER A 182 9.42 -16.47 -20.43
C SER A 182 10.89 -16.79 -20.18
N CYS A 183 11.71 -15.81 -19.77
CA CYS A 183 13.10 -16.08 -19.37
C CYS A 183 13.17 -17.01 -18.14
N SER A 184 12.25 -16.86 -17.20
CA SER A 184 12.20 -17.70 -15.99
C SER A 184 11.70 -19.11 -16.32
N GLU A 185 10.69 -19.24 -17.20
CA GLU A 185 10.18 -20.53 -17.70
C GLU A 185 11.32 -21.33 -18.37
N GLU A 186 12.03 -20.71 -19.32
CA GLU A 186 13.19 -21.32 -19.99
C GLU A 186 14.29 -21.74 -19.00
N ALA A 187 14.56 -20.90 -17.99
CA ALA A 187 15.54 -21.21 -16.96
C ALA A 187 15.11 -22.41 -16.08
N ILE A 188 13.83 -22.52 -15.72
CA ILE A 188 13.31 -23.67 -14.97
C ILE A 188 13.43 -24.95 -15.79
N ASP A 189 13.01 -24.93 -17.07
CA ASP A 189 13.06 -26.09 -17.96
C ASP A 189 14.50 -26.63 -18.04
N ILE A 190 15.46 -25.75 -18.37
CA ILE A 190 16.87 -26.12 -18.47
C ILE A 190 17.42 -26.65 -17.14
N LEU A 191 17.11 -25.97 -16.03
CA LEU A 191 17.60 -26.37 -14.70
C LEU A 191 17.03 -27.72 -14.26
N SER A 192 15.79 -28.04 -14.67
CA SER A 192 15.11 -29.30 -14.34
C SER A 192 15.71 -30.51 -15.07
N GLU A 193 16.28 -30.29 -16.25
CA GLU A 193 16.97 -31.31 -17.06
C GLU A 193 18.47 -31.39 -16.74
N THR A 194 19.02 -30.41 -16.02
CA THR A 194 20.44 -30.37 -15.69
C THR A 194 20.75 -31.28 -14.50
N GLU A 195 21.70 -32.20 -14.68
CA GLU A 195 22.19 -33.05 -13.60
C GLU A 195 22.97 -32.23 -12.56
N ILE A 196 22.45 -32.16 -11.33
CA ILE A 196 23.10 -31.45 -10.22
C ILE A 196 24.13 -32.40 -9.57
N PRO A 197 25.42 -32.02 -9.50
CA PRO A 197 26.43 -32.82 -8.83
C PRO A 197 26.13 -33.02 -7.34
N ASP A 198 26.24 -34.25 -6.84
CA ASP A 198 25.97 -34.54 -5.42
C ASP A 198 26.93 -33.83 -4.45
N ASN A 199 28.15 -33.52 -4.88
CA ASN A 199 29.17 -32.83 -4.09
C ASN A 199 29.32 -31.35 -4.47
N LEU A 200 28.21 -30.70 -4.79
CA LEU A 200 28.25 -29.30 -5.20
C LEU A 200 28.67 -28.39 -4.04
N THR A 201 29.82 -27.74 -4.20
CA THR A 201 30.41 -26.82 -3.19
C THR A 201 30.06 -25.36 -3.43
N ASN A 202 29.76 -24.98 -4.67
CA ASN A 202 29.45 -23.60 -5.05
C ASN A 202 28.22 -23.53 -5.98
N PRO A 203 27.02 -23.32 -5.41
CA PRO A 203 25.78 -23.18 -6.18
C PRO A 203 25.79 -22.03 -7.19
N GLU A 204 26.41 -20.90 -6.84
CA GLU A 204 26.52 -19.73 -7.71
C GLU A 204 27.33 -20.05 -8.96
N GLU A 205 28.53 -20.60 -8.78
CA GLU A 205 29.38 -20.96 -9.91
C GLU A 205 28.70 -21.99 -10.83
N PHE A 206 27.94 -22.93 -10.27
CA PHE A 206 27.17 -23.89 -11.05
C PHE A 206 26.06 -23.23 -11.86
N LEU A 207 25.23 -22.41 -11.23
CA LEU A 207 24.14 -21.69 -11.90
C LEU A 207 24.67 -20.75 -13.00
N MET A 208 25.83 -20.13 -12.78
CA MET A 208 26.48 -19.25 -13.77
C MET A 208 27.05 -19.98 -14.99
N ARG A 209 27.18 -21.32 -14.96
CA ARG A 209 27.52 -22.13 -16.15
C ARG A 209 26.32 -22.36 -17.06
N ILE A 210 25.10 -22.24 -16.54
CA ILE A 210 23.86 -22.37 -17.30
C ILE A 210 23.57 -21.02 -17.96
N THR A 211 23.61 -20.95 -19.29
CA THR A 211 23.60 -19.68 -20.03
C THR A 211 22.35 -18.84 -19.77
N SER A 212 21.17 -19.45 -19.75
CA SER A 212 19.90 -18.77 -19.48
C SER A 212 19.87 -18.15 -18.07
N ILE A 213 20.31 -18.91 -17.07
CA ILE A 213 20.36 -18.47 -15.67
C ILE A 213 21.43 -17.39 -15.47
N HIS A 214 22.62 -17.56 -16.05
CA HIS A 214 23.67 -16.56 -16.02
C HIS A 214 23.19 -15.21 -16.57
N GLN A 215 22.50 -15.20 -17.72
CA GLN A 215 21.97 -13.96 -18.28
C GLN A 215 21.01 -13.24 -17.34
N ILE A 216 20.21 -13.98 -16.57
CA ILE A 216 19.30 -13.42 -15.56
C ILE A 216 20.12 -12.87 -14.38
N ILE A 217 20.99 -13.67 -13.77
CA ILE A 217 21.79 -13.28 -12.59
C ILE A 217 22.68 -12.06 -12.90
N ALA A 218 23.34 -12.04 -14.07
CA ALA A 218 24.22 -10.95 -14.46
C ALA A 218 23.48 -9.62 -14.67
N ARG A 219 22.22 -9.68 -15.15
CA ARG A 219 21.38 -8.49 -15.36
C ARG A 219 20.70 -8.02 -14.09
N TYR A 220 20.39 -8.95 -13.18
CA TYR A 220 19.65 -8.68 -11.95
C TYR A 220 20.38 -9.21 -10.73
N PRO A 221 21.54 -8.64 -10.35
CA PRO A 221 22.22 -9.02 -9.12
C PRO A 221 21.29 -8.80 -7.93
N VAL A 222 21.08 -9.82 -7.08
CA VAL A 222 20.04 -9.84 -6.04
C VAL A 222 20.13 -8.63 -5.12
N ILE A 223 21.31 -8.36 -4.54
CA ILE A 223 21.52 -7.27 -3.57
C ILE A 223 21.17 -5.91 -4.20
N ALA A 224 21.79 -5.59 -5.34
CA ALA A 224 21.56 -4.33 -6.03
C ALA A 224 20.11 -4.17 -6.51
N THR A 225 19.47 -5.28 -6.91
CA THR A 225 18.07 -5.27 -7.35
C THR A 225 17.12 -5.02 -6.18
N LEU A 226 17.34 -5.62 -5.01
CA LEU A 226 16.56 -5.36 -3.80
C LEU A 226 16.68 -3.90 -3.33
N GLU A 227 17.90 -3.35 -3.31
CA GLU A 227 18.12 -1.94 -2.99
C GLU A 227 17.40 -1.01 -3.97
N HIS A 228 17.43 -1.35 -5.27
CA HIS A 228 16.70 -0.62 -6.28
C HIS A 228 15.18 -0.66 -6.04
N ILE A 229 14.61 -1.83 -5.80
CA ILE A 229 13.18 -1.99 -5.52
C ILE A 229 12.79 -1.14 -4.30
N LYS A 230 13.55 -1.23 -3.21
CA LYS A 230 13.33 -0.43 -2.00
C LYS A 230 13.32 1.06 -2.32
N THR A 231 14.32 1.55 -3.04
CA THR A 231 14.43 2.97 -3.42
C THR A 231 13.23 3.43 -4.24
N GLN A 232 12.72 2.60 -5.15
CA GLN A 232 11.55 2.95 -5.96
C GLN A 232 10.25 2.96 -5.13
N LEU A 233 10.09 2.04 -4.19
CA LEU A 233 8.95 2.04 -3.26
C LEU A 233 8.97 3.29 -2.36
N GLU A 234 10.15 3.70 -1.87
CA GLU A 234 10.31 4.94 -1.10
C GLU A 234 10.00 6.19 -1.95
N LYS A 235 10.44 6.22 -3.21
CA LYS A 235 10.07 7.29 -4.15
C LYS A 235 8.57 7.32 -4.42
N TYR A 236 7.94 6.16 -4.58
CA TYR A 236 6.51 6.09 -4.75
C TYR A 236 5.78 6.62 -3.51
N HIS A 237 6.26 6.27 -2.31
CA HIS A 237 5.73 6.78 -1.04
C HIS A 237 5.74 8.31 -0.99
N GLN A 238 6.87 8.93 -1.37
CA GLN A 238 7.02 10.39 -1.42
C GLN A 238 6.15 11.06 -2.49
N SER A 239 5.70 10.32 -3.51
CA SER A 239 4.83 10.83 -4.57
C SER A 239 3.35 10.83 -4.20
N LEU A 240 2.96 10.12 -3.14
CA LEU A 240 1.57 10.06 -2.70
C LEU A 240 1.14 11.39 -2.06
N ASN A 241 -0.14 11.74 -2.24
CA ASN A 241 -0.69 12.96 -1.65
C ASN A 241 -0.65 12.87 -0.12
N PRO A 242 -0.21 13.95 0.58
CA PRO A 242 -0.33 14.05 2.04
C PRO A 242 -1.79 13.93 2.47
N SER A 243 -2.02 13.36 3.66
CA SER A 243 -3.35 13.29 4.30
C SER A 243 -3.97 14.67 4.48
N LEU A 244 -5.30 14.72 4.54
CA LEU A 244 -6.04 15.97 4.75
C LEU A 244 -5.60 16.67 6.04
N VAL A 245 -5.39 15.93 7.13
CA VAL A 245 -4.93 16.48 8.41
C VAL A 245 -3.55 17.13 8.25
N GLN A 246 -2.61 16.49 7.56
CA GLN A 246 -1.29 17.08 7.30
C GLN A 246 -1.39 18.36 6.47
N GLN A 247 -2.25 18.37 5.45
CA GLN A 247 -2.49 19.56 4.62
C GLN A 247 -3.07 20.72 5.45
N LEU A 248 -4.06 20.44 6.31
CA LEU A 248 -4.67 21.45 7.19
C LEU A 248 -3.66 22.02 8.20
N ILE A 249 -2.80 21.16 8.77
CA ILE A 249 -1.71 21.58 9.65
C ILE A 249 -0.75 22.52 8.90
N TYR A 250 -0.30 22.14 7.70
CA TYR A 250 0.60 22.97 6.91
C TYR A 250 -0.03 24.31 6.50
N GLN A 251 -1.32 24.33 6.17
CA GLN A 251 -2.04 25.58 5.88
C GLN A 251 -2.08 26.50 7.11
N TYR A 252 -2.41 25.95 8.29
CA TYR A 252 -2.45 26.73 9.53
C TYR A 252 -1.10 27.37 9.88
N TYR A 253 0.01 26.66 9.64
CA TYR A 253 1.35 27.20 9.89
C TYR A 253 1.89 28.10 8.76
N ALA A 254 1.29 28.04 7.56
CA ALA A 254 1.69 28.85 6.41
C ALA A 254 0.98 30.21 6.34
N GLU A 255 -0.14 30.39 7.05
CA GLU A 255 -0.80 31.69 7.14
C GLU A 255 0.08 32.70 7.90
N PRO A 256 0.46 33.84 7.29
CA PRO A 256 1.18 34.88 8.01
C PRO A 256 0.27 35.46 9.10
N LYS A 257 0.80 35.53 10.33
CA LYS A 257 0.17 36.21 11.47
C LYS A 257 -0.03 37.69 11.22
#